data_AF-A0A4R5A4T0-F1
#
_entry.id   AF-A0A4R5A4T0-F1
#
_cell.length_a   1.000
_cell.length_b   1.000
_cell.length_c   1.000
_cell.angle_alpha   90.00
_cell.angle_beta   90.00
_cell.angle_gamma   90.00
#
_symmetry.space_group_name_H-M   'P 1'
#
loop_
_entity.id
_entity.type
_entity.pdbx_description
1 polymer ?
#
loop_
_entity_poly.entity_id
_entity_poly.type
_entity_poly.pdbx_seq_one_letter_code
_entity_poly.pdbx_strand_id
1 'polypeptide(L)'
;MSDVYTAAEARAVLERLRPVLAGLIEVRADLAELGAAVQGGPATPLGGLPELKAAQARLDELLSAVVAAGPEVKGIAPLLLDFPSVLDGEPVLLCWLEGDADLAWYHRADLGFAGRRPLPPSA
;
A
#
# COMPACT_ATOMS: atom_id res chain seq x y z
N MET A 1 5.79 19.79 0.08
CA MET A 1 6.39 19.49 -1.23
C MET A 1 6.49 18.00 -1.30
N SER A 2 5.80 17.33 -2.22
CA SER A 2 6.14 15.92 -2.49
C SER A 2 7.49 15.94 -3.17
N ASP A 3 8.49 15.42 -2.49
CA ASP A 3 9.80 15.19 -3.09
C ASP A 3 9.62 14.15 -4.20
N VAL A 4 10.20 14.41 -5.37
CA VAL A 4 10.22 13.43 -6.46
C VAL A 4 11.24 12.35 -6.13
N TYR A 5 10.87 11.09 -6.31
CA TYR A 5 11.73 9.94 -6.08
C TYR A 5 12.45 9.53 -7.37
N THR A 6 13.71 9.14 -7.27
CA THR A 6 14.31 8.20 -8.23
C THR A 6 13.74 6.80 -8.00
N ALA A 7 13.81 5.91 -9.01
CA ALA A 7 13.34 4.53 -8.83
C ALA A 7 14.13 3.79 -7.74
N ALA A 8 15.44 4.07 -7.61
CA ALA A 8 16.27 3.51 -6.55
C ALA A 8 15.82 3.95 -5.14
N GLU A 9 15.50 5.23 -4.95
CA GLU A 9 14.99 5.73 -3.67
C GLU A 9 13.61 5.15 -3.34
N ALA A 10 12.70 5.11 -4.33
CA ALA A 10 11.37 4.53 -4.14
C ALA A 10 11.45 3.03 -3.81
N ARG A 11 12.32 2.25 -4.47
CA ARG A 11 12.61 0.85 -4.11
C ARG A 11 13.12 0.74 -2.68
N ALA A 12 14.06 1.59 -2.26
CA ALA A 12 14.59 1.57 -0.89
C ALA A 12 13.52 1.91 0.17
N VAL A 13 12.59 2.82 -0.14
CA VAL A 13 11.43 3.10 0.72
C VAL A 13 10.50 1.88 0.79
N LEU A 14 10.18 1.28 -0.36
CA LEU A 14 9.33 0.10 -0.43
C LEU A 14 9.92 -1.07 0.36
N GLU A 15 11.22 -1.36 0.21
CA GLU A 15 11.92 -2.42 0.96
C GLU A 15 11.83 -2.18 2.47
N ARG A 16 12.04 -0.95 2.93
CA ARG A 16 11.88 -0.59 4.35
C ARG A 16 10.43 -0.76 4.83
N LEU A 17 9.46 -0.51 3.96
CA LEU A 17 8.03 -0.64 4.27
C LEU A 17 7.51 -2.08 4.22
N ARG A 18 8.21 -3.04 3.59
CA ARG A 18 7.71 -4.42 3.42
C ARG A 18 7.14 -5.05 4.71
N PRO A 19 7.79 -4.96 5.89
CA PRO A 19 7.22 -5.51 7.12
C PRO A 19 5.92 -4.81 7.55
N VAL A 20 5.82 -3.49 7.34
CA VAL A 20 4.63 -2.69 7.66
C VAL A 20 3.49 -3.05 6.71
N LEU A 21 3.77 -3.18 5.41
CA LEU A 21 2.78 -3.55 4.40
C LEU A 21 2.26 -4.99 4.62
N ALA A 22 3.14 -5.93 4.96
CA ALA A 22 2.74 -7.29 5.33
C ALA A 22 1.79 -7.29 6.54
N GLY A 23 2.14 -6.57 7.61
CA GLY A 23 1.27 -6.44 8.78
C GLY A 23 -0.07 -5.77 8.46
N LEU A 24 -0.10 -4.82 7.52
CA LEU A 24 -1.33 -4.16 7.08
C LEU A 24 -2.26 -5.15 6.37
N ILE A 25 -1.69 -5.99 5.49
CA ILE A 25 -2.43 -7.05 4.78
C ILE A 25 -3.02 -8.06 5.75
N GLU A 26 -2.23 -8.51 6.74
CA GLU A 26 -2.67 -9.44 7.79
C GLU A 26 -3.81 -8.84 8.61
N VAL A 27 -3.61 -7.65 9.18
CA VAL A 27 -4.63 -6.97 10.00
C VAL A 27 -5.90 -6.67 9.21
N ARG A 28 -5.77 -6.34 7.91
CA ARG A 28 -6.92 -6.16 7.03
C ARG A 28 -7.72 -7.45 6.86
N ALA A 29 -7.06 -8.61 6.76
CA ALA A 29 -7.74 -9.90 6.69
C ALA A 29 -8.49 -10.21 8.00
N ASP A 30 -7.82 -10.03 9.14
CA ASP A 30 -8.43 -10.22 10.46
C ASP A 30 -9.64 -9.31 10.66
N LEU A 31 -9.55 -8.05 10.22
CA LEU A 31 -10.65 -7.09 10.27
C LEU A 31 -11.87 -7.52 9.47
N ALA A 32 -11.67 -8.12 8.29
CA ALA A 32 -12.76 -8.62 7.49
C ALA A 32 -13.49 -9.78 8.20
N GLU A 33 -12.73 -10.70 8.80
CA GLU A 33 -13.28 -11.85 9.54
C GLU A 33 -13.99 -11.42 10.83
N LEU A 34 -13.34 -10.60 11.67
CA LEU A 34 -13.91 -10.04 12.89
C LEU A 34 -15.16 -9.20 12.59
N GLY A 35 -15.12 -8.41 11.51
CA GLY A 35 -16.25 -7.59 11.08
C GLY A 35 -17.48 -8.43 10.72
N ALA A 36 -17.28 -9.52 9.97
CA ALA A 36 -18.36 -10.44 9.63
C ALA A 36 -18.96 -11.11 10.87
N ALA A 37 -18.12 -11.58 11.80
CA ALA A 37 -18.58 -12.22 13.04
C ALA A 37 -19.40 -11.27 13.92
N VAL A 38 -18.94 -10.02 14.11
CA VAL A 38 -19.64 -9.01 14.91
C VAL A 38 -20.98 -8.58 14.28
N GLN A 39 -21.11 -8.68 12.96
CA GLN A 39 -22.35 -8.37 12.22
C GLN A 39 -23.36 -9.54 12.17
N GLY A 40 -23.18 -10.57 13.00
CA GLY A 40 -24.09 -11.72 13.08
C GLY A 40 -23.69 -12.90 12.20
N GLY A 41 -22.47 -12.88 11.64
CA GLY A 41 -21.84 -14.05 11.03
C GLY A 41 -21.40 -15.10 12.06
N PRO A 42 -20.79 -16.21 11.59
CA PRO A 42 -20.22 -17.22 12.48
C PRO A 42 -19.15 -16.63 13.40
N ALA A 43 -19.06 -17.14 14.63
CA ALA A 43 -17.99 -16.77 15.54
C ALA A 43 -16.62 -17.19 14.96
N THR A 44 -15.62 -16.35 15.19
CA THR A 44 -14.23 -16.56 14.78
C THR A 44 -13.33 -16.80 16.00
N PRO A 45 -12.27 -17.63 15.90
CA PRO A 45 -11.26 -17.72 16.94
C PRO A 45 -10.48 -16.41 17.18
N LEU A 46 -10.58 -15.43 16.27
CA LEU A 46 -9.95 -14.11 16.41
C LEU A 46 -10.61 -13.24 17.48
N GLY A 47 -11.79 -13.60 18.00
CA GLY A 47 -12.48 -12.88 19.06
C GLY A 47 -13.77 -12.20 18.60
N GLY A 48 -14.04 -11.01 19.13
CA GLY A 48 -15.27 -10.27 18.88
C GLY A 48 -15.05 -8.76 18.80
N LEU A 49 -15.98 -7.99 19.35
CA LEU A 49 -15.94 -6.53 19.27
C LEU A 49 -14.65 -5.90 19.85
N PRO A 50 -14.09 -6.36 20.99
CA PRO A 50 -12.81 -5.83 21.49
C PRO A 50 -11.66 -6.03 20.51
N GLU A 51 -11.52 -7.23 19.95
CA GLU A 51 -10.45 -7.56 19.00
C GLU A 51 -10.64 -6.82 17.67
N LEU A 52 -11.90 -6.65 17.21
CA LEU A 52 -12.22 -5.80 16.07
C LEU A 52 -11.73 -4.36 16.26
N LYS A 53 -11.93 -3.80 17.47
CA LYS A 53 -11.49 -2.44 17.80
C LYS A 53 -9.97 -2.34 17.91
N ALA A 54 -9.31 -3.35 18.47
CA ALA A 54 -7.85 -3.41 18.52
C ALA A 54 -7.24 -3.50 17.11
N ALA A 55 -7.80 -4.35 16.23
CA ALA A 55 -7.37 -4.49 14.85
C ALA A 55 -7.60 -3.19 14.04
N GLN A 56 -8.69 -2.45 14.30
CA GLN A 56 -8.94 -1.14 13.70
C GLN A 56 -7.86 -0.13 14.07
N ALA A 57 -7.54 -0.01 15.36
CA ALA A 57 -6.47 0.88 15.82
C ALA A 57 -5.11 0.49 15.21
N ARG A 58 -4.84 -0.82 15.12
CA ARG A 58 -3.59 -1.31 14.52
C ARG A 58 -3.50 -1.01 13.03
N LEU A 59 -4.60 -1.13 12.28
CA LEU A 59 -4.65 -0.77 10.87
C LEU A 59 -4.32 0.72 10.68
N ASP A 60 -4.92 1.58 11.51
CA ASP A 60 -4.70 3.03 11.47
C ASP A 60 -3.23 3.40 11.78
N GLU A 61 -2.61 2.74 12.76
CA GLU A 61 -1.18 2.90 13.08
C GLU A 61 -0.29 2.53 11.89
N LEU A 62 -0.55 1.38 11.25
CA LEU A 62 0.24 0.89 10.12
C LEU A 62 0.07 1.80 8.89
N LEU A 63 -1.16 2.21 8.59
CA LEU A 63 -1.43 3.17 7.51
C LEU A 63 -0.73 4.51 7.76
N SER A 64 -0.77 5.00 9.01
CA SER A 64 -0.08 6.24 9.39
C SER A 64 1.44 6.13 9.19
N ALA A 65 2.03 4.98 9.50
CA ALA A 65 3.45 4.72 9.25
C ALA A 65 3.80 4.71 7.75
N VAL A 66 2.92 4.16 6.89
CA VAL A 66 3.11 4.18 5.43
C VAL A 66 3.05 5.62 4.92
N VAL A 67 2.04 6.41 5.32
CA VAL A 67 1.91 7.82 4.93
C VAL A 67 3.12 8.64 5.39
N ALA A 68 3.59 8.41 6.62
CA ALA A 68 4.77 9.09 7.16
C ALA A 68 6.07 8.74 6.42
N ALA A 69 6.13 7.58 5.75
CA ALA A 69 7.29 7.18 4.95
C ALA A 69 7.34 7.85 3.57
N GLY A 70 6.27 8.54 3.15
CA GLY A 70 6.22 9.37 1.95
C GLY A 70 5.42 8.87 0.73
N PRO A 71 5.19 7.57 0.47
CA PRO A 71 4.38 7.19 -0.69
C PRO A 71 2.93 7.65 -0.56
N GLU A 72 2.29 7.90 -1.71
CA GLU A 72 0.85 8.13 -1.77
C GLU A 72 0.10 6.80 -1.65
N VAL A 73 -0.71 6.64 -0.60
CA VAL A 73 -1.63 5.50 -0.47
C VAL A 73 -2.85 5.74 -1.34
N LYS A 74 -3.01 4.97 -2.42
CA LYS A 74 -4.14 5.08 -3.37
C LYS A 74 -5.22 4.01 -3.17
N GLY A 75 -4.87 2.93 -2.48
CA GLY A 75 -5.77 1.82 -2.17
C GLY A 75 -5.26 1.03 -0.98
N ILE A 76 -6.19 0.42 -0.24
CA ILE A 76 -5.89 -0.41 0.95
C ILE A 76 -6.33 -1.87 0.78
N ALA A 77 -7.17 -2.16 -0.22
CA ALA A 77 -7.70 -3.49 -0.52
C ALA A 77 -8.03 -3.58 -2.02
N PRO A 78 -7.05 -3.85 -2.90
CA PRO A 78 -5.63 -4.13 -2.60
C PRO A 78 -4.84 -2.90 -2.16
N LEU A 79 -3.70 -3.11 -1.48
CA LEU A 79 -2.74 -2.03 -1.27
C LEU A 79 -2.21 -1.52 -2.61
N LEU A 80 -2.30 -0.22 -2.83
CA LEU A 80 -1.76 0.47 -4.00
C LEU A 80 -1.01 1.71 -3.53
N LEU A 81 0.28 1.77 -3.84
CA LEU A 81 1.18 2.84 -3.48
C LEU A 81 1.75 3.51 -4.72
N ASP A 82 1.69 4.84 -4.76
CA ASP A 82 2.32 5.64 -5.80
C ASP A 82 3.47 6.46 -5.23
N PHE A 83 4.57 6.55 -5.98
CA PHE A 83 5.73 7.38 -5.67
C PHE A 83 5.89 8.41 -6.80
N PRO A 84 5.70 9.71 -6.53
CA PRO A 84 5.95 10.77 -7.51
C PRO A 84 7.38 10.70 -8.04
N SER A 85 7.56 10.74 -9.35
CA SER A 85 8.87 10.57 -10.00
C SER A 85 8.91 11.30 -11.35
N VAL A 86 10.08 11.25 -12.00
CA VAL A 86 10.31 11.81 -13.33
C VAL A 86 11.00 10.74 -14.18
N LEU A 87 10.45 10.46 -15.36
CA LEU A 87 11.00 9.52 -16.33
C LEU A 87 11.14 10.23 -17.68
N ASP A 88 12.35 10.24 -18.24
CA ASP A 88 12.66 10.93 -19.50
C ASP A 88 12.24 12.42 -19.54
N GLY A 89 12.30 13.09 -18.39
CA GLY A 89 11.89 14.50 -18.23
C GLY A 89 10.40 14.72 -18.01
N GLU A 90 9.59 13.66 -18.04
CA GLU A 90 8.14 13.72 -17.84
C GLU A 90 7.74 13.26 -16.43
N PRO A 91 6.81 13.95 -15.75
CA PRO A 91 6.31 13.54 -14.45
C PRO A 91 5.49 12.25 -14.56
N VAL A 92 5.81 11.29 -13.70
CA VAL A 92 5.15 9.99 -13.60
C VAL A 92 4.94 9.60 -12.15
N LEU A 93 4.17 8.54 -11.93
CA LEU A 93 3.98 7.88 -10.65
C LEU A 93 4.55 6.46 -10.77
N LEU A 94 5.60 6.14 -10.03
CA LEU A 94 6.04 4.75 -9.86
C LEU A 94 5.00 4.07 -8.98
N CYS A 95 4.48 2.92 -9.39
CA CYS A 95 3.35 2.30 -8.71
C CYS A 95 3.68 0.88 -8.29
N TRP A 96 3.32 0.54 -7.06
CA TRP A 96 3.38 -0.80 -6.51
C TRP A 96 1.99 -1.24 -6.07
N LEU A 97 1.53 -2.36 -6.61
CA LEU A 97 0.29 -3.03 -6.22
C LEU A 97 0.65 -4.22 -5.33
N GLU A 98 -0.17 -4.48 -4.32
CA GLU A 98 -0.15 -5.71 -3.55
C GLU A 98 -0.03 -6.95 -4.45
N GLY A 99 1.02 -7.75 -4.22
CA GLY A 99 1.35 -8.92 -5.04
C GLY A 99 2.45 -8.68 -6.07
N ASP A 100 2.82 -7.44 -6.37
CA ASP A 100 4.01 -7.16 -7.18
C ASP A 100 5.29 -7.54 -6.41
N ALA A 101 6.19 -8.23 -7.09
CA ALA A 101 7.47 -8.64 -6.52
C ALA A 101 8.39 -7.45 -6.19
N ASP A 102 8.38 -6.41 -7.03
CA ASP A 102 9.25 -5.23 -6.93
C ASP A 102 8.53 -3.99 -7.50
N LEU A 103 9.09 -2.80 -7.25
CA LEU A 103 8.69 -1.54 -7.88
C LEU A 103 9.19 -1.50 -9.33
N ALA A 104 8.46 -2.17 -10.21
CA ALA A 104 8.83 -2.40 -11.60
C ALA A 104 7.93 -1.67 -12.61
N TRP A 105 7.03 -0.81 -12.15
CA TRP A 105 6.02 -0.20 -13.00
C TRP A 105 5.79 1.26 -12.67
N TYR A 106 5.28 1.98 -13.64
CA TYR A 106 4.87 3.37 -13.50
C TYR A 106 3.60 3.64 -14.30
N HIS A 107 2.93 4.75 -14.02
CA HIS A 107 1.90 5.30 -14.89
C HIS A 107 2.00 6.83 -14.92
N ARG A 108 1.36 7.44 -15.92
CA ARG A 108 1.16 8.89 -15.94
C ARG A 108 -0.03 9.26 -15.06
N ALA A 109 -0.01 10.47 -14.51
CA ALA A 109 -1.09 10.96 -13.65
C ALA A 109 -2.43 11.07 -14.37
N ASP A 110 -2.43 11.46 -15.66
CA ASP A 110 -3.65 11.64 -16.47
C ASP A 110 -4.30 10.33 -16.93
N LEU A 111 -3.54 9.22 -16.95
CA LEU A 111 -4.05 7.89 -17.30
C LEU A 111 -4.45 7.07 -16.07
N GLY A 112 -3.92 7.43 -14.90
CA GLY A 112 -4.09 6.67 -13.66
C GLY A 112 -3.50 5.25 -13.74
N PHE A 113 -3.78 4.44 -12.72
CA PHE A 113 -3.29 3.06 -12.60
C PHE A 113 -3.63 2.18 -13.82
N ALA A 114 -4.77 2.41 -14.49
CA ALA A 114 -5.13 1.68 -15.70
C ALA A 114 -4.12 1.87 -16.86
N GLY A 115 -3.35 2.95 -16.85
CA GLY A 115 -2.29 3.25 -17.81
C GLY A 115 -0.92 2.69 -17.46
N ARG A 116 -0.82 1.75 -16.51
CA ARG A 116 0.43 1.18 -16.00
C ARG A 116 1.30 0.56 -17.10
N ARG A 117 2.60 0.86 -17.06
CA ARG A 117 3.64 0.36 -17.96
C ARG A 117 4.87 -0.10 -17.18
N PRO A 118 5.61 -1.11 -17.68
CA PRO A 118 6.83 -1.56 -17.02
C PRO A 118 7.88 -0.44 -17.07
N LEU A 119 8.68 -0.32 -16.01
CA LEU A 119 9.81 0.59 -15.98
C LEU A 119 10.89 0.13 -16.98
N PRO A 120 11.59 1.07 -17.65
CA PRO A 120 12.75 0.73 -18.45
C PRO A 120 13.82 0.02 -17.60
N PRO A 121 14.60 -0.92 -18.17
CA PRO A 121 15.66 -1.61 -17.44
C PRO A 121 16.74 -0.69 -16.86
N SER A 122 16.86 0.53 -17.41
CA SER A 122 17.83 1.55 -16.99
C SER A 122 17.30 2.50 -15.90
N ALA A 123 16.09 2.27 -15.38
CA ALA A 123 15.42 3.12 -14.39
C ALA A 123 15.75 2.73 -12.93
#